data_AF-A0A6P0ST52-F1
#
_entry.id   AF-A0A6P0ST52-F1
#
_cell.length_a   1.000
_cell.length_b   1.000
_cell.length_c   1.000
_cell.angle_alpha   90.00
_cell.angle_beta   90.00
_cell.angle_gamma   90.00
#
_symmetry.space_group_name_H-M   'P 1'
#
loop_
_entity.id
_entity.type
_entity.pdbx_description
1 polymer ?
#
loop_
_entity_poly.entity_id
_entity_poly.type
_entity_poly.pdbx_seq_one_letter_code
_entity_poly.pdbx_strand_id
1 'polypeptide(L)'
;MVADRTLGKHRVYTQKHINELKGLLPNDMKRSIIVYCRVSSPSQRPDLENLVKAMDTFCNASGLKIDQVIPEIGGSMNFKRKKFLNLLFGMLSGQVSTIIVAHKD
;
A
#
# COMPACT_ATOMS: atom_id res chain seq x y z
N MET A 1 -17.31 -19.54 -9.58
CA MET A 1 -17.41 -18.08 -9.73
C MET A 1 -18.50 -17.76 -10.72
N VAL A 2 -19.49 -16.99 -10.31
CA VAL A 2 -20.57 -16.55 -11.20
C VAL A 2 -20.32 -15.07 -11.49
N ALA A 3 -20.27 -14.69 -12.77
CA ALA A 3 -20.07 -13.29 -13.13
C ALA A 3 -21.38 -12.50 -12.96
N ASP A 4 -21.27 -11.30 -12.40
CA ASP A 4 -22.35 -10.31 -12.42
C ASP A 4 -22.69 -9.93 -13.86
N ARG A 5 -23.88 -9.38 -14.08
CA ARG A 5 -24.33 -8.95 -15.40
C ARG A 5 -24.80 -7.50 -15.40
N THR A 6 -24.48 -6.79 -16.47
CA THR A 6 -25.09 -5.48 -16.74
C THR A 6 -26.58 -5.63 -17.08
N LEU A 7 -27.32 -4.52 -17.09
CA LEU A 7 -28.68 -4.45 -17.63
C LEU A 7 -28.77 -5.02 -19.07
N GLY A 8 -27.72 -4.85 -19.87
CA GLY A 8 -27.58 -5.44 -21.22
C GLY A 8 -27.15 -6.92 -21.24
N LYS A 9 -27.15 -7.63 -20.11
CA LYS A 9 -26.72 -9.04 -19.94
C LYS A 9 -25.25 -9.34 -20.22
N HIS A 10 -24.39 -8.34 -20.37
CA HIS A 10 -22.95 -8.55 -20.52
C HIS A 10 -22.32 -8.97 -19.19
N ARG A 11 -21.37 -9.92 -19.23
CA ARG A 11 -20.63 -10.37 -18.03
C ARG A 11 -19.74 -9.24 -17.50
N VAL A 12 -19.71 -9.06 -16.18
CA VAL A 12 -18.88 -8.09 -15.47
C VAL A 12 -18.06 -8.76 -14.39
N TYR A 13 -16.76 -8.45 -14.37
CA TYR A 13 -15.84 -8.90 -13.34
C TYR A 13 -15.44 -7.72 -12.46
N THR A 14 -15.85 -7.74 -11.19
CA THR A 14 -15.52 -6.71 -10.21
C THR A 14 -14.30 -7.14 -9.40
N GLN A 15 -13.78 -6.24 -8.56
CA GLN A 15 -12.71 -6.57 -7.63
C GLN A 15 -13.07 -7.77 -6.73
N LYS A 16 -14.35 -7.94 -6.40
CA LYS A 16 -14.86 -9.10 -5.66
C LYS A 16 -14.60 -10.42 -6.41
N HIS A 17 -14.91 -10.46 -7.70
CA HIS A 17 -14.64 -11.65 -8.54
C HIS A 17 -13.14 -11.94 -8.65
N ILE A 18 -12.30 -10.91 -8.79
CA ILE A 18 -10.84 -11.10 -8.81
C ILE A 18 -10.35 -11.64 -7.46
N ASN A 19 -10.88 -11.15 -6.35
CA ASN A 19 -10.51 -11.58 -5.01
C ASN A 19 -10.94 -13.03 -4.74
N GLU A 20 -12.16 -13.41 -5.14
CA GLU A 20 -12.63 -14.81 -5.09
C GLU A 20 -11.72 -15.75 -5.91
N LEU A 21 -11.26 -15.31 -7.09
CA LEU A 21 -10.34 -16.09 -7.93
C LEU A 21 -9.01 -16.35 -7.21
N LYS A 22 -8.52 -15.31 -6.53
CA LYS A 22 -7.24 -15.32 -5.82
C LYS A 22 -7.34 -15.94 -4.41
N GLY A 23 -8.51 -16.43 -3.99
CA GLY A 23 -8.72 -16.93 -2.63
C GLY A 23 -8.66 -15.84 -1.54
N LEU A 24 -8.77 -14.57 -1.91
CA LEU A 24 -8.70 -13.40 -1.03
C LEU A 24 -10.08 -13.07 -0.45
N LEU A 25 -10.71 -14.04 0.21
CA LEU A 25 -12.04 -13.87 0.81
C LEU A 25 -12.05 -12.74 1.86
N PRO A 26 -13.19 -12.05 2.08
CA PRO A 26 -13.18 -10.76 2.75
C PRO A 26 -12.86 -10.75 4.26
N ASN A 27 -12.87 -11.88 4.96
CA ASN A 27 -13.14 -11.84 6.41
C ASN A 27 -12.04 -12.23 7.40
N ASP A 28 -10.91 -12.85 7.00
CA ASP A 28 -9.92 -13.32 8.01
C ASP A 28 -8.49 -12.82 7.82
N MET A 29 -8.19 -12.11 6.72
CA MET A 29 -6.85 -11.56 6.55
C MET A 29 -6.76 -10.21 7.23
N LYS A 30 -6.04 -10.15 8.35
CA LYS A 30 -5.61 -8.88 8.95
C LYS A 30 -4.79 -8.11 7.92
N ARG A 31 -5.38 -7.08 7.32
CA ARG A 31 -4.74 -6.26 6.31
C ARG A 31 -3.98 -5.13 6.99
N SER A 32 -2.69 -5.02 6.68
CA SER A 32 -1.81 -4.04 7.31
C SER A 32 -1.98 -2.66 6.71
N ILE A 33 -1.94 -1.63 7.56
CA ILE A 33 -1.79 -0.22 7.15
C ILE A 33 -0.30 0.12 7.22
N ILE A 34 0.27 0.53 6.08
CA ILE A 34 1.70 0.79 5.95
C ILE A 34 1.96 2.24 5.57
N VAL A 35 2.91 2.87 6.24
CA VAL A 35 3.47 4.17 5.83
C VAL A 35 4.71 3.94 4.99
N TYR A 36 4.78 4.55 3.82
CA TYR A 36 5.95 4.52 2.94
C TYR A 36 6.58 5.91 2.81
N CYS A 37 7.84 6.01 3.22
CA CYS A 37 8.62 7.25 3.19
C CYS A 37 9.82 7.08 2.25
N ARG A 38 10.01 8.02 1.31
CA ARG A 38 11.10 7.98 0.34
C ARG A 38 11.89 9.28 0.32
N VAL A 39 13.21 9.17 0.14
CA VAL A 39 14.07 10.27 -0.30
C VAL A 39 14.93 9.86 -1.49
N SER A 40 15.38 10.83 -2.29
CA SER A 40 16.12 10.57 -3.52
C SER A 40 17.60 10.29 -3.27
N SER A 41 18.21 10.95 -2.27
CA SER A 41 19.64 10.89 -1.99
C SER A 41 19.94 10.41 -0.56
N PRO A 42 21.03 9.66 -0.33
CA PRO A 42 21.50 9.34 1.02
C PRO A 42 21.81 10.56 1.90
N SER A 43 22.16 11.70 1.28
CA SER A 43 22.39 12.95 2.02
C SER A 43 21.13 13.48 2.72
N GLN A 44 19.94 13.07 2.25
CA GLN A 44 18.63 13.44 2.82
C GLN A 44 18.16 12.45 3.91
N ARG A 45 19.06 11.61 4.44
CA ARG A 45 18.72 10.67 5.51
C ARG A 45 18.16 11.35 6.77
N PRO A 46 18.67 12.50 7.24
CA PRO A 46 18.07 13.21 8.36
C PRO A 46 16.62 13.62 8.07
N ASP A 47 16.34 14.06 6.85
CA ASP A 47 14.99 14.42 6.41
C ASP A 47 14.05 13.21 6.43
N LEU A 48 14.53 12.05 6.00
CA LEU A 48 13.77 10.80 6.04
C LEU A 48 13.39 10.40 7.47
N GLU A 49 14.29 10.58 8.44
CA GLU A 49 14.02 10.30 9.85
C GLU A 49 12.99 11.27 10.44
N ASN A 50 13.08 12.56 10.08
CA ASN A 50 12.08 13.56 10.46
C ASN A 50 10.71 13.26 9.84
N LEU A 51 10.68 12.81 8.59
CA LEU A 51 9.45 12.43 7.90
C LEU A 51 8.76 11.23 8.57
N VAL A 52 9.54 10.24 8.99
CA VAL A 52 9.02 9.08 9.74
C VAL A 52 8.37 9.53 11.06
N LYS A 53 9.03 10.42 11.82
CA LYS A 53 8.48 10.97 13.08
C LYS A 53 7.21 11.78 12.85
N ALA A 54 7.19 12.60 11.80
CA ALA A 54 6.02 13.39 11.44
C ALA A 54 4.82 12.51 11.07
N MET A 55 5.05 11.43 10.31
CA MET A 55 4.01 10.47 9.94
C MET A 55 3.48 9.69 11.14
N ASP A 56 4.35 9.30 12.07
CA ASP A 56 3.92 8.65 13.31
C ASP A 56 3.00 9.57 14.12
N THR A 57 3.39 10.84 14.28
CA THR A 57 2.57 11.86 14.95
C THR A 57 1.23 12.07 14.24
N PHE A 58 1.25 12.19 12.91
CA PHE A 58 0.05 12.38 12.09
C PHE A 58 -0.92 11.20 12.22
N CYS A 59 -0.42 9.97 12.17
CA CYS A 59 -1.26 8.78 12.23
C CYS A 59 -1.83 8.54 13.62
N ASN A 60 -1.03 8.78 14.67
CA ASN A 60 -1.51 8.77 16.06
C ASN A 60 -2.62 9.80 16.28
N ALA A 61 -2.47 11.02 15.76
CA ALA A 61 -3.50 12.05 15.83
C ALA A 61 -4.77 11.71 15.00
N SER A 62 -4.60 11.00 13.88
CA SER A 62 -5.70 10.60 13.00
C SER A 62 -6.45 9.34 13.46
N GLY A 63 -6.03 8.71 14.58
CA GLY A 63 -6.60 7.44 15.05
C GLY A 63 -6.29 6.24 14.14
N LEU A 64 -5.29 6.37 13.26
CA LEU A 64 -4.87 5.30 12.36
C LEU A 64 -3.85 4.41 13.05
N LYS A 65 -4.18 3.13 13.20
CA LYS A 65 -3.24 2.11 13.67
C LYS A 65 -2.32 1.68 12.53
N ILE A 66 -1.12 2.26 12.46
CA ILE A 66 -0.09 1.81 11.52
C ILE A 66 0.49 0.49 12.00
N ASP A 67 0.61 -0.49 11.11
CA ASP A 67 1.30 -1.75 11.40
C ASP A 67 2.80 -1.68 11.07
N GLN A 68 3.18 -0.88 10.07
CA GLN A 68 4.58 -0.76 9.64
C GLN A 68 4.91 0.60 9.00
N VAL A 69 6.13 1.08 9.25
CA VAL A 69 6.74 2.21 8.51
C VAL A 69 7.92 1.71 7.68
N ILE A 70 7.94 2.03 6.40
CA ILE A 70 8.95 1.59 5.42
C ILE A 70 9.70 2.82 4.88
N PRO A 71 10.89 3.14 5.41
CA PRO A 71 11.77 4.16 4.86
C PRO A 71 12.60 3.60 3.70
N GLU A 72 12.74 4.33 2.59
CA GLU A 72 13.56 3.95 1.44
C GLU A 72 14.35 5.13 0.86
N ILE A 73 15.60 4.89 0.47
CA ILE A 73 16.43 5.85 -0.25
C ILE A 73 16.59 5.34 -1.67
N GLY A 74 16.29 6.15 -2.66
CA GLY A 74 16.52 5.82 -4.06
C GLY A 74 15.73 6.70 -5.02
N GLY A 75 16.28 6.95 -6.20
CA GLY A 75 15.70 7.85 -7.20
C GLY A 75 14.32 7.43 -7.71
N SER A 76 13.54 8.43 -8.15
CA SER A 76 12.17 8.26 -8.65
C SER A 76 12.08 7.28 -9.83
N MET A 77 13.04 7.32 -10.74
CA MET A 77 13.11 6.47 -11.93
C MET A 77 13.49 5.01 -11.64
N ASN A 78 13.87 4.67 -10.40
CA ASN A 78 14.22 3.29 -10.08
C ASN A 78 12.98 2.48 -9.69
N PHE A 79 12.29 1.90 -10.68
CA PHE A 79 11.14 1.03 -10.45
C PHE A 79 11.50 -0.38 -9.92
N LYS A 80 12.79 -0.70 -9.79
CA LYS A 80 13.29 -1.99 -9.27
C LYS A 80 13.62 -1.94 -7.78
N ARG A 81 13.18 -0.88 -7.09
CA ARG A 81 13.33 -0.70 -5.64
C ARG A 81 12.67 -1.84 -4.88
N LYS A 82 13.45 -2.57 -4.08
CA LYS A 82 13.00 -3.79 -3.41
C LYS A 82 11.87 -3.52 -2.41
N LYS A 83 11.95 -2.44 -1.62
CA LYS A 83 10.91 -2.15 -0.62
C LYS A 83 9.61 -1.71 -1.29
N PHE A 84 9.71 -0.88 -2.33
CA PHE A 84 8.57 -0.51 -3.18
C PHE A 84 7.89 -1.71 -3.84
N LEU A 85 8.66 -2.60 -4.49
CA LEU A 85 8.10 -3.80 -5.13
C LEU A 85 7.44 -4.73 -4.12
N ASN A 86 8.06 -4.96 -2.96
CA ASN A 86 7.47 -5.79 -1.91
C ASN A 86 6.15 -5.22 -1.38
N LEU A 87 6.08 -3.90 -1.21
CA LEU A 87 4.86 -3.20 -0.81
C LEU A 87 3.76 -3.35 -1.87
N LEU A 88 4.11 -3.23 -3.15
CA LEU A 88 3.17 -3.45 -4.27
C LEU A 88 2.66 -4.90 -4.30
N PHE A 89 3.55 -5.88 -4.16
CA PHE A 89 3.14 -7.29 -4.10
C PHE A 89 2.27 -7.60 -2.88
N GLY A 90 2.57 -6.98 -1.73
CA GLY A 90 1.74 -7.08 -0.52
C GLY A 90 0.33 -6.51 -0.70
N MET A 91 0.20 -5.42 -1.46
CA MET A 91 -1.12 -4.88 -1.85
C MET A 91 -1.85 -5.84 -2.80
N LEU A 92 -1.16 -6.36 -3.83
CA LEU A 92 -1.75 -7.27 -4.82
C LEU A 92 -2.17 -8.63 -4.25
N SER A 93 -1.48 -9.09 -3.20
CA SER A 93 -1.80 -10.29 -2.43
C SER A 93 -2.86 -10.03 -1.35
N GLY A 94 -3.31 -8.78 -1.19
CA GLY A 94 -4.32 -8.42 -0.21
C GLY A 94 -3.82 -8.37 1.24
N GLN A 95 -2.52 -8.49 1.49
CA GLN A 95 -1.90 -8.35 2.81
C GLN A 95 -1.89 -6.89 3.29
N VAL A 96 -1.82 -5.93 2.36
CA VAL A 96 -1.82 -4.49 2.66
C VAL A 96 -3.15 -3.89 2.23
N SER A 97 -3.86 -3.23 3.14
CA SER A 97 -5.12 -2.52 2.86
C SER A 97 -4.88 -1.10 2.38
N THR A 98 -3.93 -0.41 2.99
CA THR A 98 -3.75 1.03 2.82
C THR A 98 -2.27 1.37 2.88
N ILE A 99 -1.84 2.17 1.92
CA ILE A 99 -0.49 2.75 1.88
C ILE A 99 -0.64 4.25 2.09
N ILE A 100 -0.02 4.77 3.14
CA ILE A 100 0.08 6.20 3.43
C ILE A 100 1.43 6.67 2.88
N VAL A 101 1.41 7.69 2.03
CA VAL A 101 2.61 8.25 1.42
C VAL A 101 2.74 9.69 1.88
N ALA A 102 3.91 10.03 2.45
CA ALA A 102 4.16 11.34 3.02
C ALA A 102 4.35 12.43 1.95
N HIS A 103 4.97 12.10 0.81
CA HIS A 103 5.17 13.02 -0.32
C HIS A 103 4.94 12.31 -1.65
N LYS A 104 4.17 12.98 -2.51
CA LYS A 104 4.04 12.65 -3.93
C LYS A 104 5.22 13.31 -4.65
N ASP A 105 6.38 12.67 -4.59
CA ASP A 105 7.54 13.07 -5.40
C ASP A 105 7.26 13.06 -6.90
#